data_AF-A0A818MP60-F1
#
_entry.id   AF-A0A818MP60-F1
#
_cell.length_a   1.000
_cell.length_b   1.000
_cell.length_c   1.000
_cell.angle_alpha   90.00
_cell.angle_beta   90.00
_cell.angle_gamma   90.00
#
_symmetry.space_group_name_H-M   'P 1'
#
loop_
_entity.id
_entity.type
_entity.pdbx_description
1 polymer ?
#
loop_
_entity_poly.entity_id
_entity_poly.type
_entity_poly.pdbx_seq_one_letter_code
_entity_poly.pdbx_strand_id
1 'polypeptide(L)' 'MQDLEYQLRDAIVHGQPRRFLPWKRILIIIEGIYSMEGSLCKLPEIVAFKKKYKAYLYVDEAHSIGAIGSYGRGVVDY' A
#
# COMPACT_ATOMS: atom_id res chain seq x y z
N MET A 1 -3.76 -2.82 -9.35
CA MET A 1 -3.90 -4.04 -8.52
C MET A 1 -3.13 -5.24 -9.05
N GLN A 2 -3.28 -5.61 -10.33
CA GLN A 2 -2.48 -6.71 -10.92
C GLN A 2 -0.97 -6.47 -10.76
N ASP A 3 -0.52 -5.23 -11.01
CA ASP A 3 0.87 -4.85 -10.82
C ASP A 3 1.34 -5.02 -9.35
N LEU A 4 0.60 -4.48 -8.37
CA LEU A 4 0.90 -4.70 -6.95
C LEU A 4 0.97 -6.20 -6.58
N GLU A 5 0.06 -7.02 -7.10
CA GLU A 5 0.10 -8.47 -6.88
C GLU A 5 1.35 -9.11 -7.46
N TYR A 6 1.73 -8.70 -8.67
CA TYR A 6 2.94 -9.16 -9.33
C TYR A 6 4.19 -8.80 -8.50
N GLN A 7 4.32 -7.53 -8.08
CA GLN A 7 5.44 -7.06 -7.27
C GLN A 7 5.55 -7.81 -5.94
N LEU A 8 4.42 -8.07 -5.27
CA LEU A 8 4.40 -8.83 -4.02
C LEU A 8 4.85 -10.28 -4.23
N ARG A 9 4.34 -10.95 -5.28
CA ARG A 9 4.73 -12.33 -5.60
C ARG A 9 6.20 -12.41 -5.98
N ASP A 10 6.67 -11.49 -6.81
CA ASP A 10 8.06 -11.41 -7.23
C ASP A 10 8.99 -11.27 -6.03
N ALA A 11 8.70 -10.33 -5.12
CA ALA A 11 9.46 -10.14 -3.89
C ALA A 11 9.45 -11.40 -3.00
N ILE A 12 8.32 -12.09 -2.88
CA ILE A 12 8.21 -13.32 -2.09
C ILE A 12 9.01 -14.47 -2.71
N VAL A 13 8.95 -14.63 -4.03
CA VAL A 13 9.60 -15.74 -4.74
C VAL A 13 11.11 -15.55 -4.81
N HIS A 14 11.57 -14.36 -5.20
CA HIS A 14 12.99 -14.10 -5.44
C HIS A 14 13.76 -13.66 -4.18
N GLY A 15 13.06 -13.11 -3.18
CA GLY A 15 13.69 -12.66 -1.95
C GLY A 15 14.73 -11.56 -2.17
N GLN A 16 15.82 -11.60 -1.40
CA GLN A 16 16.87 -10.58 -1.42
C GLN A 16 17.85 -10.79 -2.59
N PRO A 17 18.01 -9.82 -3.52
CA PRO A 17 18.71 -9.97 -4.82
C PRO A 17 20.22 -10.27 -4.79
N ARG A 18 20.81 -10.53 -3.61
CA ARG A 18 22.23 -10.92 -3.45
C ARG A 18 22.46 -12.05 -2.45
N ARG A 19 21.50 -12.29 -1.56
CA ARG A 19 21.61 -13.30 -0.51
C ARG A 19 20.76 -14.52 -0.79
N PHE A 20 19.81 -14.43 -1.74
CA PHE A 20 18.81 -15.46 -2.02
C PHE A 20 18.04 -15.90 -0.76
N LEU A 21 17.96 -15.00 0.22
CA LEU A 21 17.21 -15.18 1.46
C LEU A 21 15.83 -14.55 1.31
N PRO A 22 14.79 -15.13 1.93
CA PRO A 22 13.47 -14.52 1.94
C PRO A 22 13.49 -13.15 2.64
N TRP A 23 12.57 -12.27 2.26
CA TRP A 23 12.31 -11.05 3.01
C TRP A 23 11.68 -11.40 4.36
N LYS A 24 12.21 -10.83 5.45
CA LYS A 24 11.62 -11.01 6.78
C LYS A 24 10.31 -10.23 6.94
N ARG A 25 10.19 -9.09 6.24
CA ARG A 25 9.04 -8.20 6.24
C ARG A 25 8.95 -7.52 4.87
N ILE A 26 7.73 -7.36 4.38
CA ILE A 26 7.42 -6.60 3.16
C ILE A 26 6.52 -5.44 3.58
N LEU A 27 6.83 -4.23 3.10
CA LEU A 27 6.07 -3.01 3.39
C LEU A 27 5.49 -2.47 2.07
N ILE A 28 4.18 -2.31 2.03
CA ILE A 28 3.46 -1.62 0.97
C ILE A 28 3.35 -0.15 1.38
N ILE A 29 3.79 0.77 0.52
CA ILE A 29 3.73 2.22 0.76
C ILE A 29 2.87 2.82 -0.35
N ILE A 30 1.84 3.58 0.05
CA ILE A 30 0.90 4.25 -0.87
C ILE A 30 0.57 5.65 -0.37
N GLU A 31 0.05 6.50 -1.25
CA GLU A 31 -0.61 7.75 -0.88
C GLU A 31 -2.13 7.52 -0.77
N GLY A 32 -2.80 8.23 0.16
CA GLY A 32 -4.26 8.25 0.25
C GLY A 32 -4.89 8.95 -0.96
N ILE A 33 -4.41 10.17 -1.23
CA ILE A 33 -4.62 10.91 -2.48
C ILE A 33 -3.25 11.11 -3.14
N TYR A 34 -3.10 10.64 -4.38
CA TYR A 34 -1.87 10.83 -5.15
C TYR A 34 -1.71 12.30 -5.54
N SER A 35 -0.59 12.89 -5.16
CA SER A 35 -0.29 14.33 -5.30
C SER A 35 -0.45 14.89 -6.73
N MET A 36 -0.10 14.10 -7.75
CA MET A 36 -0.08 14.56 -9.13
C MET A 36 -1.48 14.53 -9.77
N GLU A 37 -2.15 13.38 -9.73
CA GLU A 37 -3.44 13.21 -10.40
C GLU A 37 -4.63 13.54 -9.50
N GLY A 38 -4.42 13.66 -8.19
CA GLY A 38 -5.50 13.79 -7.20
C GLY A 38 -6.35 12.51 -7.06
N SER A 39 -5.84 11.38 -7.56
CA SER A 39 -6.59 10.12 -7.56
C SER A 39 -6.57 9.46 -6.16
N LEU A 40 -7.69 8.84 -5.79
CA LEU A 40 -7.82 8.11 -4.53
C LEU A 40 -7.27 6.70 -4.63
N CYS A 41 -6.57 6.25 -3.60
CA CYS A 41 -6.16 4.86 -3.52
C CYS A 41 -7.36 3.93 -3.21
N LYS A 42 -7.27 2.70 -3.70
CA LYS A 42 -8.27 1.65 -3.44
C LYS A 42 -7.99 0.96 -2.11
N LEU A 43 -8.10 1.70 -1.01
CA LEU A 43 -7.66 1.26 0.32
C LEU A 43 -8.25 -0.11 0.75
N PRO A 44 -9.56 -0.42 0.57
CA PRO A 44 -10.11 -1.72 0.95
C PRO A 44 -9.45 -2.89 0.22
N GLU A 45 -9.19 -2.73 -1.09
CA GLU A 45 -8.50 -3.74 -1.90
C GLU A 45 -7.07 -3.92 -1.40
N ILE A 46 -6.33 -2.84 -1.17
CA ILE A 46 -4.94 -2.88 -0.70
C ILE A 46 -4.85 -3.53 0.69
N VAL A 47 -5.80 -3.26 1.58
CA VAL A 47 -5.90 -3.94 2.89
C VAL A 47 -6.13 -5.44 2.75
N ALA A 48 -6.95 -5.88 1.78
CA ALA A 48 -7.12 -7.30 1.48
C ALA A 48 -5.81 -7.94 1.00
N PHE A 49 -5.05 -7.25 0.14
CA PHE A 49 -3.73 -7.68 -0.30
C PHE A 49 -2.71 -7.77 0.83
N LYS A 50 -2.65 -6.74 1.68
CA LYS A 50 -1.83 -6.73 2.91
C LYS A 50 -2.08 -7.99 3.74
N LYS A 51 -3.35 -8.33 3.97
CA LYS A 51 -3.74 -9.53 4.75
C LYS A 51 -3.35 -10.82 4.02
N LYS A 52 -3.67 -10.94 2.73
CA LYS A 52 -3.37 -12.12 1.90
C LYS A 52 -1.87 -12.46 1.90
N TYR A 53 -1.02 -11.44 1.76
CA TYR A 53 0.42 -11.60 1.63
C TYR A 53 1.21 -11.38 2.93
N LYS A 54 0.52 -11.17 4.07
CA LYS A 54 1.13 -10.88 5.38
C LYS A 54 2.13 -9.72 5.33
N ALA A 55 1.82 -8.70 4.53
CA ALA A 55 2.62 -7.50 4.40
C ALA A 55 2.21 -6.44 5.43
N TYR A 56 3.08 -5.46 5.62
CA TYR A 56 2.76 -4.21 6.30
C TYR A 56 2.21 -3.21 5.29
N LEU A 57 1.45 -2.23 5.77
CA LEU A 57 0.92 -1.14 4.95
C LEU A 57 1.22 0.17 5.66
N TYR A 58 1.83 1.09 4.93
CA TYR A 58 2.01 2.49 5.29
C TYR A 58 1.21 3.32 4.30
N VAL A 59 0.40 4.24 4.82
CA VAL A 59 -0.42 5.15 4.01
C VAL A 59 0.07 6.56 4.30
N ASP A 60 0.57 7.24 3.27
CA ASP A 60 0.86 8.66 3.33
C ASP A 60 -0.44 9.46 3.15
N GLU A 61 -0.73 10.33 4.11
CA GLU A 61 -1.95 11.11 4.19
C GLU A 61 -1.71 12.60 3.89
N ALA A 62 -0.55 12.98 3.34
CA ALA A 62 -0.16 14.38 3.12
C ALA A 62 -1.22 15.20 2.36
N HIS A 63 -1.89 14.59 1.38
CA HIS A 63 -2.91 15.25 0.56
C HIS A 63 -4.35 14.86 0.89
N SER A 64 -4.55 13.84 1.74
CA SER A 64 -5.89 13.35 2.10
C SER A 64 -6.37 13.81 3.46
N ILE A 65 -5.48 13.97 4.45
CA ILE A 65 -5.87 14.50 5.76
C ILE A 65 -6.41 15.93 5.62
N GLY A 66 -7.56 16.20 6.24
CA GLY A 66 -8.29 17.46 6.11
C GLY A 66 -9.03 17.67 4.78
N ALA A 67 -8.76 16.85 3.75
CA ALA A 67 -9.41 16.96 2.46
C ALA A 67 -10.65 16.04 2.33
N ILE A 68 -10.59 14.84 2.92
CA ILE A 68 -11.63 13.80 2.81
C ILE A 68 -11.93 13.12 4.15
N GLY A 69 -13.01 12.33 4.15
CA GLY A 69 -13.55 11.65 5.32
C GLY A 69 -14.53 12.54 6.08
N SER A 70 -15.54 11.93 6.72
CA SER A 70 -16.61 12.68 7.40
C SER A 70 -16.09 13.59 8.53
N TYR A 71 -14.93 13.25 9.10
CA TYR A 71 -14.24 13.99 10.14
C TYR A 71 -12.90 14.56 9.66
N GLY A 72 -12.63 14.56 8.36
CA GLY A 72 -11.39 15.07 7.78
C GLY A 72 -10.15 14.25 8.15
N ARG A 73 -10.29 12.97 8.51
CA ARG A 73 -9.16 12.15 8.98
C ARG A 73 -8.40 11.45 7.85
N GLY A 74 -8.69 11.80 6.60
CA GLY A 74 -8.00 11.24 5.44
C GLY A 74 -8.67 9.99 4.90
N VAL A 75 -7.92 9.22 4.11
CA VAL A 75 -8.49 8.11 3.32
C VAL A 75 -9.00 6.96 4.19
N VAL A 76 -8.56 6.88 5.44
CA VAL A 76 -9.04 5.89 6.42
C VAL A 76 -10.45 6.17 6.97
N ASP A 77 -10.96 7.39 6.80
CA ASP A 77 -12.28 7.85 7.27
C ASP A 77 -13.25 8.15 6.10
N TYR A 78 -12.76 7.93 4.88
CA TYR A 78 -13.50 8.09 3.63
C TYR A 78 -14.21 6.80 3.20
#